data_AF-A0A928AZM6-F1
#
_entry.id   AF-A0A928AZM6-F1
#
_cell.length_a   1.000
_cell.length_b   1.000
_cell.length_c   1.000
_cell.angle_alpha   90.00
_cell.angle_beta   90.00
_cell.angle_gamma   90.00
#
_symmetry.space_group_name_H-M   'P 1'
#
loop_
_entity.id
_entity.type
_entity.pdbx_description
1 polymer ?
#
loop_
_entity_poly.entity_id
_entity_poly.type
_entity_poly.pdbx_seq_one_letter_code
_entity_poly.pdbx_strand_id
1 'polypeptide(L)'
;MKKILVLIAAMLTVSTVAAQQTINNHLVGVATTADGTQQLTEPSTFIAVDITVEQEQIIPGPYARYAQKLLGTRASLVERSSFAVTDASIGLIPYCEAVSAKPLAEDKCVVASHMGDVATFAKILPDRIENSVIAPEQAAEQAAQMIFSIRKHRMELITGEAGENVFGGGLKDALQVLDEKEAALMELFFGKHITTTTHQRYVVMVQADKKSYPLAGFNTTSGLESVANGENSIISLNITPAESAALKYTPLADARAKNTAEVRVANNATCEVILNEEALCSIVVPIFEFGTTVKIAK
;
A
#
# COMPACT_ATOMS: atom_id res chain seq x y z
N MET A 1 24.56 2.96 -59.00
CA MET A 1 25.96 2.79 -58.56
C MET A 1 26.19 3.79 -57.43
N LYS A 2 26.55 3.51 -56.18
CA LYS A 2 27.08 2.35 -55.47
C LYS A 2 26.54 2.42 -54.03
N LYS A 3 26.24 1.26 -53.45
CA LYS A 3 25.90 1.05 -52.03
C LYS A 3 27.13 1.37 -51.17
N ILE A 4 26.98 2.14 -50.10
CA ILE A 4 27.94 2.13 -48.98
C ILE A 4 27.13 2.04 -47.70
N LEU A 5 27.17 0.84 -47.14
CA LEU A 5 26.61 0.40 -45.88
C LEU A 5 27.75 0.57 -44.86
N VAL A 6 27.62 1.53 -43.94
CA VAL A 6 28.56 1.68 -42.82
C VAL A 6 27.86 1.20 -41.55
N LEU A 7 28.22 -0.03 -41.17
CA LEU A 7 27.97 -0.64 -39.87
C LEU A 7 28.84 0.09 -38.83
N ILE A 8 28.26 0.95 -38.00
CA ILE A 8 28.89 1.43 -36.77
C ILE A 8 28.33 0.58 -35.63
N ALA A 9 29.11 -0.39 -35.21
CA ALA A 9 28.89 -1.13 -33.97
C ALA A 9 29.08 -0.15 -32.80
N ALA A 10 27.98 0.37 -32.27
CA ALA A 10 27.97 1.07 -31.00
C ALA A 10 28.26 0.05 -29.89
N MET A 11 29.52 0.03 -29.49
CA MET A 11 30.06 -0.69 -28.35
C MET A 11 29.21 -0.34 -27.11
N LEU A 12 28.34 -1.26 -26.68
CA LEU A 12 27.72 -1.20 -25.36
C LEU A 12 28.85 -1.37 -24.35
N THR A 13 29.42 -0.26 -23.90
CA THR A 13 30.20 -0.23 -22.67
C THR A 13 29.21 -0.44 -21.53
N VAL A 14 29.06 -1.70 -21.12
CA VAL A 14 28.42 -2.05 -19.85
C VAL A 14 29.29 -1.42 -18.77
N SER A 15 28.91 -0.22 -18.33
CA SER A 15 29.40 0.34 -17.09
C SER A 15 28.89 -0.57 -15.98
N THR A 16 29.75 -1.49 -15.54
CA THR A 16 29.53 -2.20 -14.28
C THR A 16 29.56 -1.14 -13.18
N VAL A 17 28.38 -0.69 -12.77
CA VAL A 17 28.24 -0.01 -11.49
C VAL A 17 28.62 -1.06 -10.46
N ALA A 18 29.84 -0.98 -9.94
CA ALA A 18 30.18 -1.68 -8.72
C ALA A 18 29.29 -1.09 -7.63
N ALA A 19 28.18 -1.76 -7.33
CA ALA A 19 27.39 -1.47 -6.15
C ALA A 19 28.33 -1.69 -4.96
N GLN A 20 28.85 -0.60 -4.41
CA GLN A 20 29.68 -0.65 -3.22
C GLN A 20 28.77 -1.11 -2.08
N GLN A 21 28.84 -2.41 -1.77
CA GLN A 21 28.08 -3.01 -0.68
C GLN A 21 28.60 -2.39 0.62
N THR A 22 27.76 -1.56 1.24
CA THR A 22 28.02 -0.99 2.57
C THR A 22 27.99 -2.11 3.60
N ILE A 23 29.13 -2.43 4.19
CA ILE A 23 29.25 -3.42 5.26
C ILE A 23 28.66 -2.82 6.53
N ASN A 24 27.58 -3.40 7.04
CA ASN A 24 26.99 -2.98 8.30
C ASN A 24 27.67 -3.73 9.45
N ASN A 25 28.57 -3.03 10.13
CA ASN A 25 29.31 -3.52 11.27
C ASN A 25 29.09 -2.59 12.47
N HIS A 26 29.02 -3.16 13.67
CA HIS A 26 28.84 -2.39 14.90
C HIS A 26 29.85 -2.84 15.93
N LEU A 27 30.51 -1.88 16.59
CA LEU A 27 31.43 -2.16 17.69
C LEU A 27 30.64 -2.89 18.79
N VAL A 28 31.20 -3.96 19.31
CA VAL A 28 30.61 -4.59 20.49
C VAL A 28 30.99 -3.72 21.70
N GLY A 29 30.01 -3.03 22.27
CA GLY A 29 30.23 -2.10 23.38
C GLY A 29 30.38 -2.84 24.70
N VAL A 30 31.14 -2.28 25.64
CA VAL A 30 31.10 -2.71 27.05
C VAL A 30 30.31 -1.64 27.80
N ALA A 31 29.07 -1.93 28.16
CA ALA A 31 28.31 -1.09 29.09
C ALA A 31 28.64 -1.51 30.51
N THR A 32 28.99 -0.56 31.37
CA THR A 32 29.17 -0.82 32.81
C THR A 32 27.84 -0.54 33.49
N THR A 33 27.20 -1.58 34.02
CA THR A 33 25.96 -1.43 34.80
C THR A 33 26.27 -0.65 36.09
N ALA A 34 25.26 -0.01 36.70
CA ALA A 34 25.42 0.76 37.95
C ALA A 34 26.08 -0.03 39.11
N ASP A 35 26.07 -1.37 39.01
CA ASP A 35 26.69 -2.31 39.96
C ASP A 35 28.19 -2.61 39.68
N GLY A 36 28.81 -1.95 38.69
CA GLY A 36 30.23 -2.13 38.34
C GLY A 36 30.55 -3.33 37.46
N THR A 37 29.54 -4.11 37.05
CA THR A 37 29.69 -5.26 36.14
C THR A 37 29.81 -4.80 34.70
N GLN A 38 30.87 -5.22 34.01
CA GLN A 38 31.05 -5.02 32.57
C GLN A 38 30.14 -5.99 31.81
N GLN A 39 29.11 -5.49 31.13
CA GLN A 39 28.27 -6.27 30.24
C GLN A 39 28.56 -5.92 28.78
N LEU A 40 28.71 -6.95 27.97
CA LEU A 40 28.89 -6.84 26.53
C LEU A 40 27.53 -6.46 25.91
N THR A 41 27.41 -5.28 25.32
CA THR A 41 26.22 -4.85 24.60
C THR A 41 26.33 -5.30 23.15
N GLU A 42 25.52 -6.29 22.79
CA GLU A 42 25.39 -6.75 21.42
C GLU A 42 24.38 -5.87 20.66
N PRO A 43 24.65 -5.49 19.40
CA PRO A 43 23.70 -4.75 18.58
C PRO A 43 22.47 -5.62 18.30
N SER A 44 21.28 -5.07 18.49
CA SER A 44 20.01 -5.72 18.15
C SER A 44 19.38 -5.10 16.90
N THR A 45 18.83 -5.94 16.03
CA THR A 45 18.17 -5.52 14.78
C THR A 45 16.66 -5.43 14.98
N PHE A 46 16.08 -4.31 14.57
CA PHE A 46 14.63 -4.11 14.53
C PHE A 46 14.17 -3.94 13.08
N ILE A 47 13.14 -4.71 12.72
CA ILE A 47 12.53 -4.69 11.39
C ILE A 47 11.14 -4.07 11.53
N ALA A 48 10.87 -3.00 10.78
CA ALA A 48 9.51 -2.56 10.53
C ALA A 48 8.92 -3.33 9.35
N VAL A 49 7.68 -3.75 9.53
CA VAL A 49 6.83 -4.22 8.46
C VAL A 49 5.61 -3.31 8.40
N ASP A 50 5.46 -2.62 7.29
CA ASP A 50 4.36 -1.70 7.01
C ASP A 50 3.38 -2.41 6.08
N ILE A 51 2.17 -2.67 6.55
CA ILE A 51 1.11 -3.35 5.79
C ILE A 51 0.06 -2.31 5.39
N THR A 52 -0.31 -2.31 4.12
CA THR A 52 -1.36 -1.47 3.56
C THR A 52 -2.58 -2.32 3.28
N VAL A 53 -3.71 -1.93 3.85
CA VAL A 53 -5.00 -2.61 3.67
C VAL A 53 -6.02 -1.64 3.13
N GLU A 54 -6.74 -2.07 2.11
CA GLU A 54 -7.86 -1.35 1.55
C GLU A 54 -9.17 -2.00 1.98
N GLN A 55 -10.06 -1.20 2.54
CA GLN A 55 -11.44 -1.54 2.80
C GLN A 55 -12.30 -0.95 1.69
N GLU A 56 -12.97 -1.80 0.92
CA GLU A 56 -14.04 -1.40 0.01
C GLU A 56 -15.39 -1.57 0.71
N GLN A 57 -16.16 -0.49 0.80
CA GLN A 57 -17.51 -0.49 1.34
C GLN A 57 -18.50 -0.02 0.28
N ILE A 58 -19.54 -0.82 0.08
CA ILE A 58 -20.62 -0.55 -0.87
C ILE A 58 -21.89 -0.24 -0.07
N ILE A 59 -22.33 1.01 -0.08
CA ILE A 59 -23.59 1.44 0.55
C ILE A 59 -24.67 1.51 -0.52
N PRO A 60 -25.74 0.69 -0.46
CA PRO A 60 -26.75 0.63 -1.52
C PRO A 60 -27.50 1.95 -1.67
N GLY A 61 -27.74 2.36 -2.93
CA GLY A 61 -28.51 3.55 -3.25
C GLY A 61 -30.01 3.38 -3.02
N PRO A 62 -30.77 4.48 -2.77
CA PRO A 62 -32.22 4.43 -2.54
C PRO A 62 -33.01 3.82 -3.71
N TYR A 63 -32.49 3.90 -4.94
CA TYR A 63 -33.12 3.39 -6.16
C TYR A 63 -32.48 2.10 -6.69
N ALA A 64 -31.66 1.41 -5.88
CA ALA A 64 -30.95 0.19 -6.29
C ALA A 64 -31.88 -0.92 -6.84
N ARG A 65 -33.09 -1.04 -6.31
CA ARG A 65 -34.11 -2.00 -6.79
C ARG A 65 -34.55 -1.75 -8.24
N TYR A 66 -34.47 -0.51 -8.70
CA TYR A 66 -34.92 -0.10 -10.05
C TYR A 66 -33.79 -0.10 -11.08
N ALA A 67 -32.52 -0.24 -10.65
CA ALA A 67 -31.35 -0.16 -11.53
C ALA A 67 -31.41 -1.15 -12.71
N GLN A 68 -31.82 -2.40 -12.47
CA GLN A 68 -31.93 -3.39 -13.54
C GLN A 68 -33.02 -3.03 -14.57
N LYS A 69 -34.15 -2.48 -14.11
CA LYS A 69 -35.30 -2.12 -14.96
C LYS A 69 -35.00 -0.86 -15.78
N LEU A 70 -34.40 0.15 -15.16
CA LEU A 70 -34.25 1.48 -15.74
C LEU A 70 -32.88 1.70 -16.43
N LEU A 71 -31.82 1.08 -15.92
CA LEU A 71 -30.44 1.24 -16.42
C LEU A 71 -29.86 -0.04 -17.05
N GLY A 72 -30.54 -1.19 -16.88
CA GLY A 72 -30.12 -2.47 -17.47
C GLY A 72 -29.07 -3.25 -16.67
N THR A 73 -28.62 -2.71 -15.54
CA THR A 73 -27.55 -3.30 -14.70
C THR A 73 -28.01 -3.48 -13.25
N ARG A 74 -27.64 -4.60 -12.62
CA ARG A 74 -28.01 -4.89 -11.24
C ARG A 74 -27.14 -4.10 -10.27
N ALA A 75 -27.79 -3.42 -9.32
CA ALA A 75 -27.11 -2.80 -8.19
C ALA A 75 -27.08 -3.75 -6.98
N SER A 76 -26.11 -3.55 -6.08
CA SER A 76 -26.13 -4.24 -4.78
C SER A 76 -27.30 -3.73 -3.95
N LEU A 77 -28.02 -4.66 -3.30
CA LEU A 77 -29.12 -4.34 -2.39
C LEU A 77 -28.72 -4.45 -0.92
N VAL A 78 -27.49 -4.89 -0.65
CA VAL A 78 -26.99 -5.15 0.69
C VAL A 78 -25.69 -4.39 0.87
N GLU A 79 -25.57 -3.74 2.01
CA GLU A 79 -24.31 -3.14 2.41
C GLU A 79 -23.26 -4.22 2.63
N ARG A 80 -22.11 -4.05 1.98
CA ARG A 80 -21.00 -4.99 2.08
C ARG A 80 -19.72 -4.22 2.32
N SER A 81 -18.90 -4.78 3.20
CA SER A 81 -17.51 -4.35 3.38
C SER A 81 -16.62 -5.53 3.08
N SER A 82 -15.56 -5.27 2.33
CA SER A 82 -14.52 -6.25 2.05
C SER A 82 -13.16 -5.60 2.23
N PHE A 83 -12.24 -6.35 2.83
CA PHE A 83 -10.88 -5.94 3.06
C PHE A 83 -9.96 -6.72 2.12
N ALA A 84 -8.92 -6.05 1.63
CA ALA A 84 -7.85 -6.63 0.83
C ALA A 84 -6.50 -6.05 1.28
N VAL A 85 -5.49 -6.91 1.43
CA VAL A 85 -4.11 -6.45 1.61
C VAL A 85 -3.57 -6.07 0.24
N THR A 86 -3.20 -4.81 0.05
CA THR A 86 -2.78 -4.29 -1.27
C THR A 86 -1.28 -4.18 -1.40
N ASP A 87 -0.57 -3.84 -0.32
CA ASP A 87 0.86 -3.68 -0.33
C ASP A 87 1.49 -4.02 1.03
N ALA A 88 2.76 -4.41 1.00
CA ALA A 88 3.57 -4.61 2.19
C ALA A 88 4.99 -4.10 1.92
N SER A 89 5.58 -3.42 2.89
CA SER A 89 6.97 -2.97 2.81
C SER A 89 7.74 -3.29 4.07
N ILE A 90 9.04 -3.54 3.91
CA ILE A 90 9.94 -3.94 4.99
C ILE A 90 11.06 -2.90 5.08
N GLY A 91 11.37 -2.46 6.30
CA GLY A 91 12.44 -1.50 6.58
C GLY A 91 13.25 -1.86 7.82
N LEU A 92 14.50 -1.43 7.87
CA LEU A 92 15.29 -1.47 9.11
C LEU A 92 15.06 -0.17 9.90
N ILE A 93 14.82 -0.30 11.20
CA ILE A 93 14.66 0.84 12.10
C ILE A 93 15.77 0.81 13.15
N PRO A 94 16.42 1.95 13.46
CA PRO A 94 17.35 2.04 14.57
C PRO A 94 16.63 1.88 15.92
N TYR A 95 17.34 1.34 16.93
CA TYR A 95 16.78 1.09 18.27
C TYR A 95 16.02 2.29 18.87
N CYS A 96 16.56 3.50 18.74
CA CYS A 96 15.94 4.71 19.27
C CYS A 96 14.56 5.02 18.66
N GLU A 97 14.36 4.71 17.38
CA GLU A 97 13.09 4.91 16.67
C GLU A 97 12.13 3.74 16.92
N ALA A 98 12.64 2.52 17.14
CA ALA A 98 11.82 1.35 17.49
C ALA A 98 11.06 1.55 18.81
N VAL A 99 11.68 2.20 19.80
CA VAL A 99 11.06 2.49 21.11
C VAL A 99 9.99 3.57 21.01
N SER A 100 10.12 4.49 20.05
CA SER A 100 9.19 5.61 19.85
C SER A 100 8.32 5.43 18.60
N ALA A 101 8.24 4.22 18.04
CA ALA A 101 7.66 3.96 16.74
C ALA A 101 6.25 4.54 16.66
N LYS A 102 6.14 5.66 15.94
CA LYS A 102 4.87 6.34 15.71
C LYS A 102 4.06 5.51 14.72
N PRO A 103 2.72 5.40 14.87
CA PRO A 103 1.88 4.85 13.81
C PRO A 103 2.18 5.58 12.49
N LEU A 104 2.06 4.84 11.39
CA LEU A 104 2.24 5.36 10.03
C LEU A 104 1.30 6.55 9.75
N ALA A 105 1.52 7.20 8.60
CA ALA A 105 0.70 8.31 8.12
C ALA A 105 -0.80 8.06 8.34
N GLU A 106 -1.55 9.13 8.64
CA GLU A 106 -2.98 9.08 8.93
C GLU A 106 -3.72 8.30 7.83
N ASP A 107 -4.64 7.43 8.26
CA ASP A 107 -5.48 6.64 7.37
C ASP A 107 -6.11 7.53 6.30
N LYS A 108 -5.92 7.15 5.05
CA LYS A 108 -6.44 7.92 3.91
C LYS A 108 -7.73 7.27 3.46
N CYS A 109 -8.85 7.82 3.92
CA CYS A 109 -10.15 7.50 3.35
C CYS A 109 -10.30 8.22 2.00
N VAL A 110 -10.23 7.50 0.89
CA VAL A 110 -10.54 8.03 -0.44
C VAL A 110 -11.97 7.63 -0.77
N VAL A 111 -12.88 8.55 -0.52
CA VAL A 111 -14.27 8.38 -0.90
C VAL A 111 -14.35 8.55 -2.42
N ALA A 112 -14.53 7.47 -3.15
CA ALA A 112 -14.89 7.51 -4.57
C ALA A 112 -16.39 7.84 -4.76
N SER A 113 -16.91 8.76 -3.93
CA SER A 113 -18.24 9.37 -4.09
C SER A 113 -18.05 10.80 -4.55
N HIS A 114 -18.72 11.14 -5.64
CA HIS A 114 -18.56 12.43 -6.31
C HIS A 114 -19.23 13.58 -5.56
N MET A 115 -19.95 13.32 -4.45
CA MET A 115 -20.67 14.33 -3.67
C MET A 115 -20.36 14.22 -2.18
N GLY A 116 -19.20 14.74 -1.77
CA GLY A 116 -18.94 15.37 -0.46
C GLY A 116 -18.92 14.49 0.79
N ASP A 117 -19.98 13.73 1.07
CA ASP A 117 -20.23 13.03 2.33
C ASP A 117 -20.49 11.52 2.14
N VAL A 118 -19.96 10.69 3.04
CA VAL A 118 -20.06 9.22 3.00
C VAL A 118 -21.52 8.73 3.09
N ALA A 119 -22.39 9.44 3.81
CA ALA A 119 -23.72 8.96 4.18
C ALA A 119 -24.89 9.55 3.38
N THR A 120 -24.69 10.64 2.63
CA THR A 120 -25.80 11.42 2.06
C THR A 120 -25.87 11.28 0.54
N PHE A 121 -27.02 10.80 0.04
CA PHE A 121 -27.33 10.74 -1.38
C PHE A 121 -27.92 12.06 -1.88
N ALA A 122 -27.69 12.36 -3.16
CA ALA A 122 -28.34 13.49 -3.81
C ALA A 122 -29.88 13.33 -3.76
N LYS A 123 -30.60 14.45 -3.57
CA LYS A 123 -32.06 14.46 -3.64
C LYS A 123 -32.48 15.01 -4.98
N ILE A 124 -33.35 14.27 -5.67
CA ILE A 124 -34.04 14.78 -6.86
C ILE A 124 -35.05 15.80 -6.37
N LEU A 125 -34.84 17.07 -6.74
CA LEU A 125 -35.77 18.13 -6.40
C LEU A 125 -37.03 17.94 -7.26
N PRO A 126 -38.23 17.92 -6.65
CA PRO A 126 -39.47 17.97 -7.42
C PRO A 126 -39.54 19.29 -8.19
N ASP A 127 -40.21 19.25 -9.34
CA ASP A 127 -40.44 20.45 -10.12
C ASP A 127 -41.24 21.46 -9.28
N ARG A 128 -40.82 22.74 -9.27
CA ARG A 128 -41.30 23.76 -8.31
C ARG A 128 -42.80 24.04 -8.38
N ILE A 129 -43.48 23.51 -9.39
CA ILE A 129 -44.90 23.68 -9.65
C ILE A 129 -45.73 22.55 -8.99
N GLU A 130 -45.11 21.41 -8.67
CA GLU A 130 -45.79 20.24 -8.10
C GLU A 130 -45.26 19.91 -6.69
N ASN A 131 -45.97 20.35 -5.66
CA ASN A 131 -45.71 19.98 -4.26
C ASN A 131 -46.24 18.57 -3.91
N SER A 132 -46.22 17.63 -4.86
CA SER A 132 -46.67 16.26 -4.64
C SER A 132 -45.51 15.37 -4.16
N VAL A 133 -45.81 14.43 -3.24
CA VAL A 133 -44.84 13.40 -2.82
C VAL A 133 -44.67 12.46 -4.00
N ILE A 134 -43.55 12.59 -4.74
CA ILE A 134 -43.23 11.73 -5.87
C ILE A 134 -43.04 10.29 -5.35
N ALA A 135 -43.70 9.32 -5.98
CA ALA A 135 -43.49 7.91 -5.65
C ALA A 135 -42.03 7.50 -5.91
N PRO A 136 -41.41 6.61 -5.12
CA PRO A 136 -39.99 6.27 -5.26
C PRO A 136 -39.64 5.72 -6.65
N GLU A 137 -40.56 4.99 -7.28
CA GLU A 137 -40.40 4.52 -8.65
C GLU A 137 -40.40 5.66 -9.67
N GLN A 138 -41.32 6.62 -9.56
CA GLN A 138 -41.38 7.79 -10.44
C GLN A 138 -40.14 8.68 -10.28
N ALA A 139 -39.65 8.86 -9.04
CA ALA A 139 -38.42 9.59 -8.79
C ALA A 139 -37.20 8.88 -9.40
N ALA A 140 -37.14 7.55 -9.30
CA ALA A 140 -36.11 6.75 -9.98
C ALA A 140 -36.21 6.87 -11.51
N GLU A 141 -37.42 6.86 -12.08
CA GLU A 141 -37.63 7.07 -13.52
C GLU A 141 -37.13 8.43 -13.97
N GLN A 142 -37.44 9.50 -13.23
CA GLN A 142 -36.89 10.85 -13.48
C GLN A 142 -35.36 10.87 -13.40
N ALA A 143 -34.79 10.20 -12.40
CA ALA A 143 -33.33 10.06 -12.25
C ALA A 143 -32.70 9.44 -13.49
N ALA A 144 -33.24 8.30 -13.94
CA ALA A 144 -32.75 7.59 -15.12
C ALA A 144 -32.87 8.43 -16.38
N GLN A 145 -33.98 9.16 -16.56
CA GLN A 145 -34.16 10.08 -17.68
C GLN A 145 -33.10 11.19 -17.68
N MET A 146 -32.79 11.76 -16.51
CA MET A 146 -31.72 12.77 -16.37
C MET A 146 -30.33 12.20 -16.70
N ILE A 147 -30.06 10.94 -16.34
CA ILE A 147 -28.81 10.27 -16.72
C ILE A 147 -28.72 10.13 -18.24
N PHE A 148 -29.78 9.65 -18.88
CA PHE A 148 -29.78 9.47 -20.33
C PHE A 148 -29.68 10.80 -21.08
N SER A 149 -30.31 11.87 -20.57
CA SER A 149 -30.16 13.21 -21.16
C SER A 149 -28.73 13.73 -21.01
N ILE A 150 -28.09 13.55 -19.85
CA ILE A 150 -26.68 13.91 -19.65
C ILE A 150 -25.78 13.14 -20.63
N ARG A 151 -25.95 11.81 -20.76
CA ARG A 151 -25.15 10.99 -21.69
C ARG A 151 -25.33 11.42 -23.14
N LYS A 152 -26.55 11.76 -23.53
CA LYS A 152 -26.86 12.29 -24.87
C LYS A 152 -26.17 13.62 -25.09
N HIS A 153 -26.31 14.58 -24.17
CA HIS A 153 -25.65 15.89 -24.29
C HIS A 153 -24.12 15.79 -24.28
N ARG A 154 -23.55 14.89 -23.47
CA ARG A 154 -22.11 14.60 -23.50
C ARG A 154 -21.68 14.12 -24.90
N MET A 155 -22.45 13.23 -25.52
CA MET A 155 -22.17 12.76 -26.88
C MET A 155 -22.25 13.91 -27.89
N GLU A 156 -23.32 14.72 -27.87
CA GLU A 156 -23.51 15.86 -28.77
C GLU A 156 -22.36 16.89 -28.68
N LEU A 157 -21.84 17.11 -27.47
CA LEU A 157 -20.68 17.98 -27.23
C LEU A 157 -19.38 17.38 -27.78
N ILE A 158 -19.19 16.07 -27.65
CA ILE A 158 -18.00 15.36 -28.14
C ILE A 158 -18.01 15.27 -29.68
N THR A 159 -19.16 14.99 -30.29
CA THR A 159 -19.30 14.83 -31.74
C THR A 159 -19.35 16.17 -32.48
N GLY A 160 -19.56 17.28 -31.78
CA GLY A 160 -19.66 18.61 -32.38
C GLY A 160 -20.99 18.96 -32.99
N GLU A 161 -21.99 18.10 -32.83
CA GLU A 161 -23.36 18.38 -33.24
C GLU A 161 -23.98 19.53 -32.44
N ALA A 162 -23.40 19.86 -31.27
CA ALA A 162 -23.77 21.02 -30.47
C ALA A 162 -23.41 22.39 -31.12
N GLY A 163 -22.67 22.40 -32.23
CA GLY A 163 -22.40 23.60 -33.05
C GLY A 163 -20.92 23.99 -33.13
N GLU A 164 -20.57 24.68 -34.21
CA GLU A 164 -19.20 25.03 -34.64
C GLU A 164 -18.41 25.93 -33.65
N ASN A 165 -19.06 26.44 -32.58
CA ASN A 165 -18.50 27.39 -31.61
C ASN A 165 -18.41 26.88 -30.15
N VAL A 166 -18.69 25.59 -29.89
CA VAL A 166 -18.62 25.02 -28.52
C VAL A 166 -17.19 24.57 -28.16
N PHE A 167 -16.29 24.59 -29.13
CA PHE A 167 -14.92 24.10 -29.02
C PHE A 167 -13.96 25.21 -28.56
N GLY A 168 -13.73 25.26 -27.26
CA GLY A 168 -12.74 26.13 -26.62
C GLY A 168 -12.27 25.56 -25.29
N GLY A 169 -11.54 26.36 -24.50
CA GLY A 169 -11.00 25.93 -23.20
C GLY A 169 -12.05 25.44 -22.20
N GLY A 170 -13.30 25.90 -22.31
CA GLY A 170 -14.40 25.54 -21.40
C GLY A 170 -15.06 24.18 -21.67
N LEU A 171 -14.74 23.49 -22.77
CA LEU A 171 -15.34 22.17 -23.06
C LEU A 171 -14.93 21.15 -22.00
N LYS A 172 -13.67 21.17 -21.56
CA LYS A 172 -13.18 20.28 -20.49
C LYS A 172 -13.98 20.46 -19.21
N ASP A 173 -14.19 21.71 -18.80
CA ASP A 173 -14.92 22.04 -17.57
C ASP A 173 -16.41 21.69 -17.70
N ALA A 174 -17.02 21.92 -18.87
CA ALA A 174 -18.40 21.53 -19.14
C ALA A 174 -18.59 20.01 -19.06
N LEU A 175 -17.68 19.23 -19.66
CA LEU A 175 -17.69 17.76 -19.58
C LEU A 175 -17.51 17.28 -18.14
N GLN A 176 -16.58 17.90 -17.39
CA GLN A 176 -16.38 17.57 -15.99
C GLN A 176 -17.66 17.80 -15.15
N VAL A 177 -18.37 18.92 -15.35
CA VAL A 177 -19.64 19.19 -14.65
C VAL A 177 -20.71 18.16 -15.04
N LEU A 178 -20.75 17.70 -16.29
CA LEU A 178 -21.67 16.64 -16.71
C LEU A 178 -21.32 15.31 -16.06
N ASP A 179 -20.04 14.96 -16.00
CA ASP A 179 -19.57 13.72 -15.36
C ASP A 179 -19.87 13.73 -13.86
N GLU A 180 -19.64 14.85 -13.16
CA GLU A 180 -19.99 15.04 -11.75
C GLU A 180 -21.50 14.87 -11.49
N LYS A 181 -22.35 15.45 -12.35
CA LYS A 181 -23.81 15.32 -12.25
C LYS A 181 -24.30 13.91 -12.57
N GLU A 182 -23.74 13.28 -13.60
CA GLU A 182 -24.04 11.89 -13.95
C GLU A 182 -23.71 10.98 -12.77
N ALA A 183 -22.51 11.12 -12.21
CA ALA A 183 -22.05 10.33 -11.08
C ALA A 183 -22.98 10.47 -9.87
N ALA A 184 -23.39 11.70 -9.52
CA ALA A 184 -24.32 11.94 -8.42
C ALA A 184 -25.68 11.24 -8.61
N LEU A 185 -26.18 11.15 -9.85
CA LEU A 185 -27.41 10.43 -10.17
C LEU A 185 -27.18 8.91 -10.20
N MET A 186 -26.02 8.45 -10.68
CA MET A 186 -25.64 7.04 -10.66
C MET A 186 -25.56 6.48 -9.25
N GLU A 187 -25.06 7.26 -8.29
CA GLU A 187 -25.01 6.87 -6.87
C GLU A 187 -26.40 6.56 -6.29
N LEU A 188 -27.48 7.17 -6.82
CA LEU A 188 -28.84 6.85 -6.40
C LEU A 188 -29.23 5.42 -6.73
N PHE A 189 -28.67 4.85 -7.79
CA PHE A 189 -28.93 3.50 -8.23
C PHE A 189 -27.90 2.51 -7.69
N PHE A 190 -26.62 2.76 -7.91
CA PHE A 190 -25.57 1.79 -7.57
C PHE A 190 -25.08 1.92 -6.14
N GLY A 191 -25.42 3.02 -5.47
CA GLY A 191 -24.90 3.32 -4.16
C GLY A 191 -23.58 4.06 -4.20
N LYS A 192 -22.96 4.20 -3.03
CA LYS A 192 -21.63 4.76 -2.88
C LYS A 192 -20.60 3.65 -2.73
N HIS A 193 -19.47 3.82 -3.40
CA HIS A 193 -18.28 3.00 -3.23
C HIS A 193 -17.25 3.81 -2.44
N ILE A 194 -16.91 3.34 -1.26
CA ILE A 194 -15.98 4.00 -0.35
C ILE A 194 -14.75 3.11 -0.23
N THR A 195 -13.58 3.65 -0.52
CA THR A 195 -12.30 2.96 -0.36
C THR A 195 -11.53 3.62 0.78
N THR A 196 -11.29 2.88 1.85
CA THR A 196 -10.47 3.36 2.98
C THR A 196 -9.14 2.63 2.96
N THR A 197 -8.05 3.37 2.83
CA THR A 197 -6.69 2.82 2.91
C THR A 197 -6.14 3.05 4.32
N THR A 198 -5.81 1.97 5.01
CA THR A 198 -5.24 1.97 6.35
C THR A 198 -3.81 1.43 6.29
N HIS A 199 -2.90 2.09 7.00
CA HIS A 199 -1.50 1.68 7.08
C HIS A 199 -1.14 1.25 8.50
N GLN A 200 -0.69 0.00 8.66
CA GLN A 200 -0.32 -0.54 9.96
C GLN A 200 1.14 -0.99 9.99
N ARG A 201 1.90 -0.44 10.95
CA ARG A 201 3.31 -0.78 11.18
C ARG A 201 3.45 -1.77 12.31
N TYR A 202 4.19 -2.85 12.04
CA TYR A 202 4.62 -3.84 13.02
C TYR A 202 6.13 -3.77 13.18
N VAL A 203 6.60 -3.60 14.41
CA VAL A 203 8.03 -3.58 14.72
C VAL A 203 8.42 -4.90 15.34
N VAL A 204 9.32 -5.63 14.69
CA VAL A 204 9.82 -6.94 15.11
C VAL A 204 11.25 -6.79 15.60
N MET A 205 11.49 -7.20 16.85
CA MET A 205 12.84 -7.43 17.35
C MET A 205 13.31 -8.81 16.89
N VAL A 206 14.42 -8.87 16.18
CA VAL A 206 14.96 -10.14 15.68
C VAL A 206 15.62 -10.92 16.81
N GLN A 207 15.43 -12.23 16.80
CA GLN A 207 16.04 -13.20 17.70
C GLN A 207 16.78 -14.26 16.87
N ALA A 208 17.94 -14.72 17.34
CA ALA A 208 18.79 -15.64 16.59
C ALA A 208 18.18 -17.04 16.38
N ASP A 209 17.29 -17.47 17.28
CA ASP A 209 16.63 -18.77 17.28
C ASP A 209 15.27 -18.76 16.57
N LYS A 210 14.75 -17.57 16.22
CA LYS A 210 13.42 -17.41 15.62
C LYS A 210 13.51 -16.83 14.22
N LYS A 211 12.98 -17.59 13.25
CA LYS A 211 12.98 -17.24 11.82
C LYS A 211 11.61 -16.83 11.27
N SER A 212 10.55 -17.02 12.03
CA SER A 212 9.18 -16.67 11.63
C SER A 212 8.48 -15.91 12.74
N TYR A 213 7.87 -14.79 12.39
CA TYR A 213 7.20 -13.87 13.30
C TYR A 213 5.79 -13.61 12.80
N PRO A 214 4.74 -14.11 13.48
CA PRO A 214 3.37 -13.74 13.13
C PRO A 214 3.15 -12.27 13.51
N LEU A 215 2.68 -11.47 12.55
CA LEU A 215 2.46 -10.03 12.71
C LEU A 215 1.00 -9.72 13.02
N ALA A 216 0.09 -10.26 12.20
CA ALA A 216 -1.34 -9.98 12.25
C ALA A 216 -2.16 -11.17 11.73
N GLY A 217 -3.40 -11.27 12.21
CA GLY A 217 -4.44 -12.02 11.49
C GLY A 217 -5.07 -11.14 10.42
N PHE A 218 -5.53 -11.74 9.33
CA PHE A 218 -6.25 -11.07 8.26
C PHE A 218 -7.54 -11.83 7.94
N ASN A 219 -8.63 -11.08 7.82
CA ASN A 219 -9.92 -11.57 7.42
C ASN A 219 -10.51 -10.62 6.36
N THR A 220 -11.11 -11.18 5.30
CA THR A 220 -11.71 -10.38 4.23
C THR A 220 -12.91 -9.55 4.67
N THR A 221 -13.47 -9.80 5.86
CA THR A 221 -14.68 -9.13 6.37
C THR A 221 -14.38 -8.16 7.52
N SER A 222 -13.35 -8.42 8.33
CA SER A 222 -12.99 -7.58 9.49
C SER A 222 -11.62 -6.90 9.36
N GLY A 223 -10.83 -7.23 8.33
CA GLY A 223 -9.54 -6.60 8.05
C GLY A 223 -8.40 -7.19 8.87
N LEU A 224 -7.52 -6.32 9.38
CA LEU A 224 -6.39 -6.70 10.23
C LEU A 224 -6.85 -6.92 11.67
N GLU A 225 -6.46 -8.05 12.23
CA GLU A 225 -6.75 -8.44 13.60
C GLU A 225 -5.48 -8.81 14.36
N SER A 226 -5.57 -8.82 15.69
CA SER A 226 -4.49 -9.38 16.52
C SER A 226 -4.29 -10.85 16.18
N VAL A 227 -3.05 -11.31 16.24
CA VAL A 227 -2.72 -12.74 16.10
C VAL A 227 -3.40 -13.51 17.22
N ALA A 228 -4.49 -14.22 16.90
CA ALA A 228 -5.21 -15.10 17.80
C ALA A 228 -5.39 -16.48 17.11
N ASN A 229 -5.57 -17.54 17.91
CA ASN A 229 -5.67 -18.92 17.44
C ASN A 229 -7.00 -19.26 16.72
N GLY A 230 -7.50 -18.39 15.83
CA GLY A 230 -8.72 -18.59 15.03
C GLY A 230 -8.44 -18.97 13.58
N GLU A 231 -9.51 -19.15 12.79
CA GLU A 231 -9.51 -19.47 11.34
C GLU A 231 -8.98 -18.33 10.42
N ASN A 232 -8.31 -17.32 10.97
CA ASN A 232 -7.81 -16.19 10.19
C ASN A 232 -6.52 -16.53 9.46
N SER A 233 -6.37 -15.98 8.26
CA SER A 233 -5.11 -16.00 7.51
C SER A 233 -4.05 -15.21 8.27
N ILE A 234 -2.90 -15.80 8.57
CA ILE A 234 -1.85 -15.12 9.33
C ILE A 234 -0.89 -14.42 8.36
N ILE A 235 -0.67 -13.13 8.57
CA ILE A 235 0.45 -12.40 7.96
C ILE A 235 1.68 -12.62 8.83
N SER A 236 2.76 -13.12 8.24
CA SER A 236 4.00 -13.42 8.96
C SER A 236 5.22 -12.85 8.24
N LEU A 237 6.20 -12.42 9.04
CA LEU A 237 7.54 -12.11 8.58
C LEU A 237 8.42 -13.36 8.71
N ASN A 238 8.88 -13.88 7.58
CA ASN A 238 9.84 -14.97 7.52
C ASN A 238 11.23 -14.44 7.17
N ILE A 239 12.24 -14.93 7.88
CA ILE A 239 13.63 -14.49 7.76
C ILE A 239 14.51 -15.69 7.44
N THR A 240 15.17 -15.62 6.28
CA THR A 240 16.09 -16.65 5.79
C THR A 240 17.51 -16.07 5.75
N PRO A 241 18.36 -16.41 6.74
CA PRO A 241 19.76 -15.96 6.74
C PRO A 241 20.54 -16.52 5.55
N ALA A 242 21.47 -15.73 5.01
CA ALA A 242 22.42 -16.24 4.02
C ALA A 242 23.36 -17.28 4.64
N GLU A 243 23.81 -18.24 3.83
CA GLU A 243 24.69 -19.34 4.25
C GLU A 243 25.98 -18.88 4.93
N SER A 244 26.48 -17.69 4.59
CA SER A 244 27.67 -17.12 5.19
C SER A 244 27.64 -15.60 5.20
N ALA A 245 28.12 -15.01 6.29
CA ALA A 245 28.34 -13.57 6.38
C ALA A 245 29.40 -13.14 5.35
N ALA A 246 29.13 -12.04 4.64
CA ALA A 246 30.06 -11.48 3.66
C ALA A 246 31.28 -10.82 4.35
N LEU A 247 32.20 -11.64 4.86
CA LEU A 247 33.44 -11.20 5.52
C LEU A 247 34.54 -10.80 4.52
N LYS A 248 34.30 -10.97 3.21
CA LYS A 248 35.29 -10.78 2.14
C LYS A 248 35.99 -9.41 2.16
N TYR A 249 35.34 -8.39 2.72
CA TYR A 249 35.85 -7.01 2.76
C TYR A 249 36.08 -6.50 4.20
N THR A 250 35.98 -7.36 5.21
CA THR A 250 36.22 -6.97 6.60
C THR A 250 37.72 -7.06 6.91
N PRO A 251 38.39 -6.01 7.43
CA PRO A 251 39.81 -6.06 7.78
C PRO A 251 40.00 -6.85 9.09
N LEU A 252 40.12 -8.18 9.00
CA LEU A 252 40.38 -9.03 10.17
C LEU A 252 41.77 -8.73 10.77
N ALA A 253 41.85 -8.75 12.09
CA ALA A 253 43.10 -8.66 12.81
C ALA A 253 43.94 -9.94 12.64
N ASP A 254 45.25 -9.76 12.44
CA ASP A 254 46.20 -10.86 12.52
C ASP A 254 46.24 -11.45 13.93
N ALA A 255 46.54 -12.76 14.03
CA ALA A 255 46.61 -13.49 15.29
C ALA A 255 47.61 -12.93 16.33
N ARG A 256 48.50 -12.01 15.92
CA ARG A 256 49.54 -11.38 16.77
C ARG A 256 49.26 -9.89 17.08
N ALA A 257 48.16 -9.33 16.59
CA ALA A 257 47.82 -7.93 16.81
C ALA A 257 47.50 -7.68 18.29
N LYS A 258 48.18 -6.69 18.89
CA LYS A 258 47.99 -6.32 20.31
C LYS A 258 46.88 -5.27 20.52
N ASN A 259 46.46 -4.59 19.46
CA ASN A 259 45.45 -3.55 19.47
C ASN A 259 44.28 -3.97 18.58
N THR A 260 43.35 -4.76 19.14
CA THR A 260 42.20 -5.28 18.40
C THR A 260 40.89 -4.83 19.03
N ALA A 261 39.89 -4.54 18.21
CA ALA A 261 38.52 -4.32 18.63
C ALA A 261 37.62 -5.49 18.19
N GLU A 262 36.66 -5.87 19.03
CA GLU A 262 35.64 -6.86 18.67
C GLU A 262 34.45 -6.16 18.01
N VAL A 263 34.10 -6.63 16.83
CA VAL A 263 33.05 -6.05 15.99
C VAL A 263 32.09 -7.13 15.56
N ARG A 264 30.80 -6.87 15.71
CA ARG A 264 29.75 -7.72 15.15
C ARG A 264 29.51 -7.29 13.72
N VAL A 265 29.75 -8.20 12.79
CA VAL A 265 29.42 -8.01 11.37
C VAL A 265 28.07 -8.68 11.11
N ALA A 266 27.10 -7.91 10.64
CA ALA A 266 25.79 -8.42 10.28
C ALA A 266 25.89 -9.45 9.13
N ASN A 267 25.00 -10.43 9.14
CA ASN A 267 24.80 -11.33 8.02
C ASN A 267 23.55 -10.89 7.27
N ASN A 268 23.59 -10.92 5.94
CA ASN A 268 22.42 -10.60 5.14
C ASN A 268 21.38 -11.72 5.31
N ALA A 269 20.12 -11.35 5.41
CA ALA A 269 19.00 -12.27 5.44
C ALA A 269 17.92 -11.77 4.49
N THR A 270 17.28 -12.71 3.79
CA THR A 270 16.07 -12.42 3.02
C THR A 270 14.90 -12.39 3.99
N CYS A 271 14.22 -11.26 4.03
CA CYS A 271 13.01 -11.03 4.80
C CYS A 271 11.81 -10.99 3.87
N GLU A 272 10.81 -11.84 4.14
CA GLU A 272 9.62 -12.00 3.32
C GLU A 272 8.38 -11.86 4.18
N VAL A 273 7.43 -11.05 3.73
CA VAL A 273 6.10 -10.98 4.36
C VAL A 273 5.17 -11.87 3.56
N ILE A 274 4.60 -12.87 4.22
CA ILE A 274 3.79 -13.92 3.59
C ILE A 274 2.36 -13.89 4.12
N LEU A 275 1.40 -14.04 3.22
CA LEU A 275 -0.02 -14.23 3.48
C LEU A 275 -0.52 -15.39 2.61
N ASN A 276 -1.12 -16.42 3.22
CA ASN A 276 -1.67 -17.60 2.50
C ASN A 276 -0.68 -18.24 1.51
N GLU A 277 0.58 -18.44 1.93
CA GLU A 277 1.68 -18.99 1.12
C GLU A 277 2.20 -18.07 -0.01
N GLU A 278 1.57 -16.92 -0.24
CA GLU A 278 2.03 -15.92 -1.20
C GLU A 278 2.90 -14.86 -0.51
N ALA A 279 4.06 -14.56 -1.11
CA ALA A 279 4.93 -13.49 -0.64
C ALA A 279 4.41 -12.13 -1.13
N LEU A 280 3.98 -11.28 -0.19
CA LEU A 280 3.52 -9.92 -0.47
C LEU A 280 4.71 -9.00 -0.80
N CYS A 281 5.83 -9.17 -0.10
CA CYS A 281 7.08 -8.47 -0.40
C CYS A 281 8.29 -9.29 0.06
N SER A 282 9.45 -9.02 -0.55
CA SER A 282 10.73 -9.66 -0.23
C SER A 282 11.86 -8.65 -0.35
N ILE A 283 12.71 -8.55 0.68
CA ILE A 283 13.89 -7.69 0.71
C ILE A 283 15.07 -8.39 1.38
N VAL A 284 16.29 -8.04 0.99
CA VAL A 284 17.50 -8.50 1.68
C VAL A 284 17.97 -7.42 2.63
N VAL A 285 18.06 -7.73 3.92
CA VAL A 285 18.51 -6.80 4.96
C VAL A 285 19.66 -7.39 5.78
N PRO A 286 20.62 -6.57 6.22
CA PRO A 286 21.70 -6.98 7.13
C PRO A 286 21.18 -7.10 8.56
N ILE A 287 21.33 -8.28 9.16
CA ILE A 287 20.86 -8.61 10.52
C ILE A 287 22.04 -9.05 11.40
N PHE A 288 22.18 -8.43 12.56
CA PHE A 288 23.28 -8.68 13.49
C PHE A 288 23.19 -10.03 14.24
N GLU A 289 21.98 -10.49 14.51
CA GLU A 289 21.67 -11.74 15.23
C GLU A 289 22.20 -12.95 14.46
N PHE A 290 22.11 -12.93 13.13
CA PHE A 290 22.65 -13.96 12.24
C PHE A 290 24.11 -13.70 11.83
N GLY A 291 24.69 -12.63 12.34
CA GLY A 291 26.05 -12.19 12.08
C GLY A 291 27.15 -13.02 12.75
N THR A 292 28.38 -12.56 12.59
CA THR A 292 29.56 -13.14 13.25
C THR A 292 30.37 -12.06 13.95
N THR A 293 30.94 -12.41 15.10
CA THR A 293 31.84 -11.52 15.83
C THR A 293 33.27 -11.75 15.36
N VAL A 294 33.93 -10.69 14.90
CA VAL A 294 35.31 -10.74 14.40
C VAL A 294 36.18 -9.71 15.10
N LYS A 295 37.47 -10.01 15.21
CA LYS A 295 38.47 -9.05 15.70
C LYS A 295 39.01 -8.25 14.53
N ILE A 296 38.99 -6.93 14.64
CA ILE A 296 39.61 -6.01 13.67
C ILE A 296 40.79 -5.31 14.32
N ALA A 297 41.84 -5.04 13.54
CA ALA A 297 42.98 -4.25 14.01
C ALA A 297 42.53 -2.79 14.19
N LYS A 298 42.95 -2.17 15.30
CA LYS A 298 42.62 -0.79 15.66
C LYS A 298 43.77 0.17 15.34
#